data_AF-A0A1Q9EZ19-F1
#
_entry.id   AF-A0A1Q9EZ19-F1
#
_cell.length_a   1.000
_cell.length_b   1.000
_cell.length_c   1.000
_cell.angle_alpha   90.00
_cell.angle_beta   90.00
_cell.angle_gamma   90.00
#
_symmetry.space_group_name_H-M   'P 1'
#
loop_
_entity.id
_entity.type
_entity.pdbx_description
1 polymer ?
#
loop_
_entity_poly.entity_id
_entity_poly.type
_entity_poly.pdbx_seq_one_letter_code
_entity_poly.pdbx_strand_id
1 'polypeptide(L)'
;MLTACRTTQSSLFLRNDVTGNDKCKNEYRNKNKDGGQDLDLDDLGGLVRWTPAPGVAGVEDYGLFLALDAAGTGRSQVGGAISFGAGDQGLIPDGTLRSNFTTFTVPPQVLRIVRPLETNLSFTDEDLDLGDVGSAATWLLPEALNEAE
;
A
#
# COMPACT_ATOMS: atom_id res chain seq x y z
N MET A 1 2.35 -10.42 20.93
CA MET A 1 1.35 -10.33 19.85
C MET A 1 0.67 -8.98 19.96
N LEU A 2 1.01 -8.05 19.05
CA LEU A 2 0.31 -6.78 18.93
C LEU A 2 -1.12 -7.06 18.45
N THR A 3 -2.10 -6.88 19.33
CA THR A 3 -3.51 -7.01 18.95
C THR A 3 -3.95 -5.71 18.29
N ALA A 4 -3.99 -5.74 16.97
CA ALA A 4 -4.64 -4.78 16.11
C ALA A 4 -6.12 -4.57 16.52
N CYS A 5 -6.44 -3.45 17.18
CA CYS A 5 -7.81 -3.12 17.56
C CYS A 5 -8.39 -2.10 16.57
N ARG A 6 -9.51 -2.45 15.93
CA ARG A 6 -10.16 -1.69 14.85
C ARG A 6 -10.49 -0.25 15.25
N THR A 7 -10.32 0.67 14.31
CA THR A 7 -11.16 1.87 14.18
C THR A 7 -11.67 1.94 12.74
N THR A 8 -12.77 2.67 12.50
CA THR A 8 -13.56 2.68 11.25
C THR A 8 -12.89 3.36 10.04
N GLN A 9 -11.58 3.61 10.08
CA GLN A 9 -10.78 4.09 8.95
C GLN A 9 -9.58 3.17 8.77
N SER A 10 -9.00 3.15 7.56
CA SER A 10 -7.93 2.28 7.07
C SER A 10 -6.58 2.33 7.83
N SER A 11 -6.60 2.73 9.10
CA SER A 11 -5.45 2.94 9.97
C SER A 11 -5.49 1.92 11.12
N LEU A 12 -4.42 1.14 11.23
CA LEU A 12 -4.23 0.16 12.29
C LEU A 12 -3.39 0.79 13.40
N PHE A 13 -3.97 0.96 14.59
CA PHE A 13 -3.27 1.54 15.73
C PHE A 13 -2.48 0.47 16.49
N LEU A 14 -1.20 0.75 16.74
CA LEU A 14 -0.37 -0.02 17.65
C LEU A 14 -0.68 0.40 19.08
N ARG A 15 -1.56 -0.34 19.77
CA ARG A 15 -1.75 -0.14 21.21
C ARG A 15 -0.87 -1.12 21.99
N ASN A 16 0.09 -0.58 22.73
CA ASN A 16 0.63 -1.23 23.92
C ASN A 16 -0.31 -0.92 25.10
N ASP A 17 -1.47 -1.57 25.15
CA ASP A 17 -2.37 -1.39 26.29
C ASP A 17 -1.97 -2.34 27.43
N VAL A 18 -1.10 -1.86 28.32
CA VAL A 18 -0.69 -2.56 29.54
C VAL A 18 -1.72 -2.33 30.67
N THR A 19 -2.75 -1.51 30.46
CA THR A 19 -3.63 -1.02 31.53
C THR A 19 -5.02 -1.65 31.59
N GLY A 20 -5.40 -2.49 30.63
CA GLY A 20 -6.68 -3.21 30.62
C GLY A 20 -6.70 -4.49 31.47
N ASN A 21 -7.71 -4.63 32.33
CA ASN A 21 -7.96 -5.78 33.19
C ASN A 21 -8.70 -6.90 32.43
N ASP A 22 -8.04 -7.55 31.47
CA ASP A 22 -8.65 -8.64 30.69
C ASP A 22 -7.90 -9.97 30.86
N LYS A 23 -8.68 -11.06 30.83
CA LYS A 23 -8.30 -12.47 31.02
C LYS A 23 -7.19 -12.99 30.07
N CYS A 24 -6.61 -12.16 29.20
CA CYS A 24 -5.48 -12.48 28.33
C CYS A 24 -4.12 -12.51 29.06
N LYS A 25 -4.04 -12.13 30.34
CA LYS A 25 -2.77 -11.99 31.08
C LYS A 25 -2.11 -13.30 31.52
N ASN A 26 -2.85 -14.38 31.75
CA ASN A 26 -2.27 -15.56 32.43
C ASN A 26 -1.50 -16.52 31.51
N GLU A 27 -1.52 -16.30 30.20
CA GLU A 27 -0.80 -17.17 29.26
C GLU A 27 0.54 -16.56 28.77
N TYR A 28 0.78 -15.26 29.02
CA TYR A 28 2.00 -14.56 28.60
C TYR A 28 3.19 -14.70 29.54
N ARG A 29 2.97 -15.02 30.83
CA ARG A 29 4.07 -15.10 31.82
C ARG A 29 4.91 -16.37 31.75
N ASN A 30 4.51 -17.38 30.99
CA ASN A 30 5.16 -18.70 31.04
C ASN A 30 5.90 -19.11 29.76
N LYS A 31 6.08 -18.22 28.77
CA LYS A 31 6.80 -18.53 27.52
C LYS A 31 8.19 -17.89 27.39
N ASN A 32 8.61 -17.08 28.35
CA ASN A 32 9.94 -16.42 28.32
C ASN A 32 11.09 -17.32 28.83
N LYS A 33 10.91 -18.65 28.88
CA LYS A 33 11.96 -19.60 29.26
C LYS A 33 12.68 -20.25 28.08
N ASP A 34 12.18 -20.04 26.85
CA ASP A 34 12.59 -20.82 25.69
C ASP A 34 13.36 -20.00 24.63
N GLY A 35 13.86 -18.80 24.98
CA GLY A 35 14.70 -18.01 24.06
C GLY A 35 13.97 -17.41 22.86
N GLY A 36 12.64 -17.36 22.90
CA GLY A 36 11.86 -16.54 21.98
C GLY A 36 12.20 -15.08 22.27
N GLN A 37 12.84 -14.43 21.32
CA GLN A 37 13.11 -12.99 21.33
C GLN A 37 11.78 -12.29 21.61
N ASP A 38 11.61 -11.83 22.85
CA ASP A 38 10.66 -10.78 23.11
C ASP A 38 11.19 -9.62 22.28
N LEU A 39 10.51 -9.37 21.15
CA LEU A 39 10.64 -8.12 20.43
C LEU A 39 10.56 -7.05 21.51
N ASP A 40 11.67 -6.39 21.75
CA ASP A 40 11.81 -5.34 22.75
C ASP A 40 10.76 -4.25 22.45
N LEU A 41 10.56 -3.32 23.39
CA LEU A 41 9.44 -2.36 23.32
C LEU A 41 9.35 -1.62 21.97
N ASP A 42 10.46 -1.54 21.26
CA ASP A 42 10.66 -0.83 20.01
C ASP A 42 10.87 -1.74 18.79
N ASP A 43 10.72 -3.06 18.92
CA ASP A 43 10.86 -4.02 17.82
C ASP A 43 9.50 -4.58 17.37
N LEU A 44 9.34 -4.69 16.07
CA LEU A 44 8.15 -5.15 15.38
C LEU A 44 8.49 -6.41 14.58
N GLY A 45 7.53 -7.33 14.53
CA GLY A 45 7.66 -8.58 13.80
C GLY A 45 6.34 -9.29 13.68
N GLY A 46 6.26 -10.19 12.71
CA GLY A 46 5.13 -11.08 12.50
C GLY A 46 4.09 -10.61 11.48
N LEU A 47 2.97 -11.32 11.46
CA LEU A 47 1.95 -11.19 10.43
C LEU A 47 0.94 -10.09 10.78
N VAL A 48 0.85 -9.06 9.94
CA VAL A 48 -0.20 -8.04 9.99
C VAL A 48 -1.34 -8.46 9.07
N ARG A 49 -2.57 -8.24 9.51
CA ARG A 49 -3.77 -8.43 8.70
C ARG A 49 -4.57 -7.13 8.63
N TRP A 50 -5.11 -6.82 7.47
CA TRP A 50 -6.00 -5.69 7.26
C TRP A 50 -7.28 -6.14 6.56
N THR A 51 -8.19 -5.21 6.31
CA THR A 51 -9.36 -5.43 5.48
C THR A 51 -9.32 -4.38 4.37
N PRO A 52 -9.31 -4.77 3.09
CA PRO A 52 -9.38 -3.84 1.97
C PRO A 52 -10.57 -2.89 2.11
N ALA A 53 -10.37 -1.63 1.72
CA ALA A 53 -11.48 -0.71 1.58
C ALA A 53 -12.43 -1.17 0.46
N PRO A 54 -13.75 -0.95 0.57
CA PRO A 54 -14.66 -1.25 -0.52
C PRO A 54 -14.36 -0.39 -1.75
N GLY A 55 -14.62 -0.92 -2.95
CA GLY A 55 -14.49 -0.15 -4.21
C GLY A 55 -13.07 -0.05 -4.77
N VAL A 56 -12.13 -0.90 -4.31
CA VAL A 56 -10.74 -0.94 -4.79
C VAL A 56 -10.57 -1.68 -6.12
N ALA A 57 -11.36 -1.31 -7.14
CA ALA A 57 -11.18 -1.86 -8.49
C ALA A 57 -9.81 -1.47 -9.06
N GLY A 58 -9.10 -2.43 -9.65
CA GLY A 58 -7.79 -2.21 -10.28
C GLY A 58 -6.60 -2.09 -9.32
N VAL A 59 -6.75 -2.54 -8.06
CA VAL A 59 -5.60 -2.70 -7.16
C VAL A 59 -4.86 -3.98 -7.51
N GLU A 60 -3.57 -3.85 -7.78
CA GLU A 60 -2.70 -4.98 -8.11
C GLU A 60 -1.83 -5.38 -6.92
N ASP A 61 -1.40 -4.40 -6.13
CA ASP A 61 -0.58 -4.62 -4.95
C ASP A 61 -0.97 -3.69 -3.79
N TYR A 62 -0.53 -4.02 -2.59
CA TYR A 62 -0.54 -3.16 -1.42
C TYR A 62 0.89 -2.88 -0.98
N GLY A 63 1.13 -1.68 -0.45
CA GLY A 63 2.35 -1.40 0.30
C GLY A 63 2.04 -1.33 1.80
N LEU A 64 2.85 -1.97 2.63
CA LEU A 64 2.78 -1.82 4.09
C LEU A 64 3.75 -0.72 4.53
N PHE A 65 3.26 0.27 5.26
CA PHE A 65 4.09 1.38 5.75
C PHE A 65 3.90 1.63 7.24
N LEU A 66 4.99 1.99 7.91
CA LEU A 66 4.99 2.66 9.20
C LEU A 66 4.80 4.16 9.00
N ALA A 67 4.02 4.81 9.84
CA ALA A 67 3.73 6.25 9.78
C ALA A 67 3.77 6.90 11.17
N LEU A 68 4.08 8.20 11.19
CA LEU A 68 4.20 9.01 12.41
C LEU A 68 2.84 9.37 13.03
N ASP A 69 1.76 9.27 12.25
CA ASP A 69 0.40 9.56 12.69
C ASP A 69 -0.65 8.83 11.84
N ALA A 70 -1.93 9.01 12.20
CA ALA A 70 -3.06 8.41 11.51
C ALA A 70 -3.33 8.99 10.11
N ALA A 71 -2.78 10.16 9.78
CA ALA A 71 -2.86 10.75 8.44
C ALA A 71 -1.81 10.14 7.49
N GLY A 72 -0.90 9.31 8.00
CA GLY A 72 0.13 8.67 7.21
C GLY A 72 1.30 9.62 6.91
N THR A 73 1.66 10.54 7.81
CA THR A 73 2.85 11.38 7.63
C THR A 73 4.15 10.58 7.86
N GLY A 74 5.23 11.00 7.19
CA GLY A 74 6.57 10.44 7.38
C GLY A 74 6.68 8.94 7.07
N ARG A 75 5.99 8.42 6.04
CA ARG A 75 5.90 6.97 5.83
C ARG A 75 7.25 6.31 5.56
N SER A 76 7.48 5.15 6.16
CA SER A 76 8.57 4.23 5.84
C SER A 76 8.00 2.89 5.43
N GLN A 77 8.33 2.40 4.22
CA GLN A 77 7.84 1.12 3.74
C GLN A 77 8.48 -0.03 4.53
N VAL A 78 7.68 -1.04 4.86
CA VAL A 78 8.11 -2.27 5.50
C VAL A 78 7.96 -3.41 4.48
N GLY A 79 9.07 -4.00 4.08
CA GLY A 79 9.08 -5.07 3.08
C GLY A 79 8.75 -4.60 1.65
N GLY A 80 8.38 -5.56 0.80
CA GLY A 80 8.04 -5.33 -0.61
C GLY A 80 6.57 -5.02 -0.86
N ALA A 81 6.21 -4.92 -2.13
CA ALA A 81 4.81 -4.90 -2.57
C ALA A 81 4.14 -6.25 -2.25
N ILE A 82 2.87 -6.20 -1.85
CA ILE A 82 2.07 -7.36 -1.45
C ILE A 82 0.95 -7.52 -2.46
N SER A 83 1.02 -8.57 -3.28
CA SER A 83 0.05 -8.77 -4.35
C SER A 83 -1.38 -8.91 -3.84
N PHE A 84 -2.28 -8.23 -4.54
CA PHE A 84 -3.72 -8.31 -4.31
C PHE A 84 -4.17 -9.77 -4.44
N GLY A 85 -4.91 -10.26 -3.44
CA GLY A 85 -5.37 -11.65 -3.40
C GLY A 85 -4.44 -12.64 -2.69
N ALA A 86 -3.24 -12.24 -2.24
CA ALA A 86 -2.35 -13.08 -1.40
C ALA A 86 -2.88 -13.31 0.04
N GLY A 87 -4.16 -13.02 0.29
CA GLY A 87 -4.74 -12.81 1.61
C GLY A 87 -4.42 -11.39 2.09
N ASP A 88 -5.36 -10.75 2.76
CA ASP A 88 -5.24 -9.36 3.26
C ASP A 88 -4.25 -9.27 4.43
N GLN A 89 -3.02 -9.71 4.21
CA GLN A 89 -2.00 -9.93 5.20
C GLN A 89 -0.59 -9.69 4.63
N GLY A 90 0.32 -9.24 5.49
CA GLY A 90 1.70 -8.91 5.16
C GLY A 90 2.62 -9.30 6.31
N LEU A 91 3.83 -9.75 5.99
CA LEU A 91 4.83 -10.11 7.00
C LEU A 91 5.71 -8.90 7.29
N ILE A 92 5.78 -8.52 8.57
CA ILE A 92 6.81 -7.62 9.09
C ILE A 92 8.00 -8.50 9.48
N PRO A 93 9.19 -8.30 8.89
CA PRO A 93 10.39 -9.00 9.32
C PRO A 93 10.64 -8.78 10.81
N ASP A 94 11.07 -9.83 11.51
CA ASP A 94 11.51 -9.68 12.90
C ASP A 94 12.73 -8.74 12.96
N GLY A 95 12.87 -7.94 14.03
CA GLY A 95 13.91 -6.91 14.09
C GLY A 95 13.52 -5.58 13.42
N THR A 96 12.26 -5.40 13.00
CA THR A 96 11.80 -4.14 12.42
C THR A 96 11.66 -3.06 13.50
N LEU A 97 12.63 -2.16 13.57
CA LEU A 97 12.59 -1.03 14.50
C LEU A 97 11.36 -0.13 14.27
N ARG A 98 10.55 0.01 15.31
CA ARG A 98 9.38 0.90 15.35
C ARG A 98 9.78 2.38 15.29
N SER A 99 10.89 2.76 15.92
CA SER A 99 11.31 4.17 16.04
C SER A 99 10.15 5.09 16.50
N ASN A 100 10.02 6.28 15.92
CA ASN A 100 8.96 7.24 16.25
C ASN A 100 7.60 6.95 15.56
N PHE A 101 7.45 5.80 14.90
CA PHE A 101 6.20 5.46 14.21
C PHE A 101 5.12 4.98 15.17
N THR A 102 3.91 5.49 14.99
CA THR A 102 2.76 5.18 15.87
C THR A 102 1.67 4.39 15.17
N THR A 103 1.72 4.30 13.83
CA THR A 103 0.59 3.81 13.04
C THR A 103 1.07 3.01 11.83
N PHE A 104 0.32 1.98 11.46
CA PHE A 104 0.47 1.33 10.16
C PHE A 104 -0.54 1.88 9.16
N THR A 105 -0.08 2.08 7.93
CA THR A 105 -0.93 2.44 6.79
C THR A 105 -0.72 1.45 5.65
N VAL A 106 -1.82 1.00 5.05
CA VAL A 106 -1.80 0.07 3.91
C VAL A 106 -2.53 0.70 2.72
N PRO A 107 -1.90 1.66 2.02
CA PRO A 107 -2.50 2.23 0.82
C PRO A 107 -2.55 1.18 -0.31
N PRO A 108 -3.66 1.14 -1.07
CA PRO A 108 -3.68 0.38 -2.32
C PRO A 108 -2.67 0.97 -3.30
N GLN A 109 -1.91 0.12 -3.97
CA GLN A 109 -1.11 0.49 -5.11
C GLN A 109 -1.89 0.11 -6.36
N VAL A 110 -2.43 1.13 -7.01
CA VAL A 110 -2.93 0.98 -8.37
C VAL A 110 -1.73 1.07 -9.29
N LEU A 111 -1.49 0.04 -10.08
CA LEU A 111 -0.57 0.17 -11.19
C LEU A 111 -1.21 1.21 -12.11
N ARG A 112 -0.69 2.44 -12.05
CA ARG A 112 -1.03 3.44 -13.05
C ARG A 112 -0.31 2.97 -14.30
N ILE A 113 -0.97 2.09 -15.07
CA ILE A 113 -0.55 1.74 -16.41
C ILE A 113 -0.67 3.05 -17.20
N VAL A 114 0.40 3.84 -17.18
CA VAL A 114 0.70 4.78 -18.24
C VAL A 114 1.02 3.87 -19.40
N ARG A 115 -0.01 3.32 -20.05
CA ARG A 115 0.21 2.66 -21.34
C ARG A 115 0.90 3.73 -22.18
N PRO A 116 2.05 3.45 -22.81
CA PRO A 116 2.52 4.33 -23.87
C PRO A 116 1.33 4.51 -24.81
N LEU A 117 0.94 5.76 -25.00
CA LEU A 117 -0.15 6.17 -25.89
C LEU A 117 -0.04 5.33 -27.16
N GLU A 118 -1.03 4.48 -27.44
CA GLU A 118 -1.03 3.69 -28.66
C GLU A 118 -0.89 4.67 -29.84
N THR A 119 0.21 4.57 -30.57
CA THR A 119 0.59 5.52 -31.62
C THR A 119 -0.20 5.35 -32.92
N ASN A 120 -1.32 4.62 -32.91
CA ASN A 120 -2.14 4.37 -34.10
C ASN A 120 -3.63 4.45 -33.77
N LEU A 121 -4.07 5.62 -33.30
CA LEU A 121 -5.49 5.93 -33.24
C LEU A 121 -5.94 6.42 -34.63
N SER A 122 -6.59 5.56 -35.42
CA SER A 122 -7.25 5.97 -36.67
C SER A 122 -8.76 5.84 -36.53
N PHE A 123 -9.49 6.88 -36.91
CA PHE A 123 -10.94 6.85 -37.03
C PHE A 123 -11.28 6.79 -38.52
N THR A 124 -12.20 5.90 -38.90
CA THR A 124 -12.78 5.93 -40.25
C THR A 124 -13.92 6.94 -40.21
N ASP A 125 -13.79 7.99 -41.00
CA ASP A 125 -14.83 8.99 -41.19
C ASP A 125 -15.92 8.43 -42.10
N GLU A 126 -17.18 8.46 -41.67
CA GLU A 126 -18.29 7.80 -42.37
C GLU A 126 -19.31 8.76 -43.01
N ASP A 127 -19.26 10.08 -42.78
CA ASP A 127 -20.31 10.99 -43.27
C ASP A 127 -19.94 11.96 -44.41
N LEU A 128 -18.65 12.11 -44.78
CA LEU A 128 -18.17 12.55 -46.11
C LEU A 128 -18.94 13.75 -46.76
N ASP A 129 -19.46 14.70 -45.98
CA ASP A 129 -20.13 15.87 -46.53
C ASP A 129 -19.16 17.04 -46.76
N LEU A 130 -19.43 17.77 -47.84
CA LEU A 130 -18.49 18.69 -48.46
C LEU A 130 -18.39 19.99 -47.64
N GLY A 131 -17.44 20.04 -46.71
CA GLY A 131 -17.15 21.22 -45.89
C GLY A 131 -16.68 20.90 -44.47
N ASP A 132 -16.87 19.68 -44.00
CA ASP A 132 -16.37 19.22 -42.70
C ASP A 132 -15.12 18.34 -42.85
N VAL A 133 -14.28 18.33 -41.81
CA VAL A 133 -12.92 17.75 -41.86
C VAL A 133 -12.99 16.23 -41.85
N GLY A 134 -13.21 15.64 -43.02
CA GLY A 134 -13.23 14.20 -43.27
C GLY A 134 -11.89 13.64 -43.77
N SER A 135 -10.81 13.87 -43.03
CA SER A 135 -9.48 13.31 -43.39
C SER A 135 -8.73 12.83 -42.16
N ALA A 136 -7.93 11.77 -42.34
CA ALA A 136 -7.17 11.15 -41.26
C ALA A 136 -6.26 12.18 -40.60
N ALA A 137 -6.60 12.59 -39.38
CA ALA A 137 -5.74 13.41 -38.55
C ALA A 137 -4.57 12.54 -38.07
N THR A 138 -3.38 12.79 -38.61
CA THR A 138 -2.14 12.16 -38.12
C THR A 138 -1.47 13.10 -37.13
N TRP A 139 -1.32 12.63 -35.90
CA TRP A 139 -0.49 13.31 -34.92
C TRP A 139 0.95 12.86 -35.11
N LEU A 140 1.79 13.71 -35.71
CA LEU A 140 3.23 13.50 -35.68
C LEU A 140 3.71 13.86 -34.27
N LEU A 141 4.30 12.88 -33.57
CA LEU A 141 5.01 13.18 -32.33
C LEU A 141 6.09 14.24 -32.64
N PRO A 142 6.28 15.24 -31.77
CA PRO A 142 7.47 16.09 -31.86
C PRO A 142 8.66 15.13 -31.85
N GLU A 143 9.47 15.12 -32.91
CA GLU A 143 10.79 14.50 -32.83
C GLU A 143 11.41 15.05 -31.55
N ALA A 144 11.76 14.14 -30.63
CA ALA A 144 12.34 14.50 -29.35
C ALA A 144 13.38 15.58 -29.64
N LEU A 145 13.16 16.79 -29.13
CA LEU A 145 14.10 17.86 -29.28
C LEU A 145 15.38 17.34 -28.62
N ASN A 146 16.32 16.89 -29.45
CA ASN A 146 17.66 16.57 -29.02
C ASN A 146 18.20 17.92 -28.51
N GLU A 147 18.16 18.14 -27.19
CA GLU A 147 18.86 19.25 -26.57
C GLU A 147 20.35 19.05 -26.87
N ALA A 148 20.84 19.76 -27.88
CA ALA A 148 22.26 19.84 -28.16
C ALA A 148 22.89 20.78 -27.12
N GLU A 149 23.87 20.24 -26.38
CA GLU A 149 24.85 21.02 -25.59
C GLU A 149 25.60 22.04 -26.44
#